data_AF-W4P7S9-F1
#
_entry.id   AF-W4P7S9-F1
#
_cell.length_a   1.000
_cell.length_b   1.000
_cell.length_c   1.000
_cell.angle_alpha   90.00
_cell.angle_beta   90.00
_cell.angle_gamma   90.00
#
_symmetry.space_group_name_H-M   'P 1'
#
loop_
_entity.id
_entity.type
_entity.pdbx_description
1 polymer ?
#
loop_
_entity_poly.entity_id
_entity_poly.type
_entity_poly.pdbx_seq_one_letter_code
_entity_poly.pdbx_strand_id
1 'polypeptide(L)' 'MKKEIVLDANNPYVRGLMKAINEFILEETGGCIFTERRLMKNIDELKREFGNERDRMVISGSVPMFSTPRPDDFEIIFAF' A
#
# COMPACT_ATOMS: atom_id res chain seq x y z
N MET A 1 17.97 7.75 11.33
CA MET A 1 18.06 7.39 9.91
C MET A 1 16.90 6.46 9.62
N LYS A 2 16.05 6.78 8.63
CA LYS A 2 14.91 5.92 8.29
C LYS A 2 15.41 4.63 7.64
N LYS A 3 14.67 3.54 7.84
CA LYS A 3 14.92 2.27 7.14
C LYS A 3 14.19 2.31 5.80
N GLU A 4 14.92 2.10 4.72
CA GLU A 4 14.34 2.06 3.38
C GLU A 4 13.66 0.72 3.11
N ILE A 5 12.47 0.78 2.52
CA ILE A 5 11.73 -0.35 1.96
C ILE A 5 11.53 -0.06 0.48
N VAL A 6 12.16 -0.86 -0.38
CA VAL A 6 12.08 -0.69 -1.83
C VAL A 6 10.99 -1.62 -2.37
N LEU A 7 9.96 -1.02 -2.97
CA LEU A 7 8.82 -1.71 -3.57
C LEU A 7 8.95 -1.72 -5.10
N ASP A 8 8.54 -2.83 -5.71
CA ASP A 8 8.37 -2.93 -7.17
C ASP A 8 7.10 -2.18 -7.60
N ALA A 9 7.26 -1.05 -8.30
CA ALA A 9 6.14 -0.25 -8.82
C ALA A 9 5.43 -0.92 -10.00
N ASN A 10 6.02 -1.96 -10.60
CA ASN A 10 5.38 -2.77 -11.63
C ASN A 10 4.55 -3.91 -11.05
N ASN A 11 4.71 -4.20 -9.76
CA ASN A 11 3.93 -5.22 -9.07
C ASN A 11 2.43 -4.86 -9.10
N PRO A 12 1.54 -5.76 -9.59
CA PRO A 12 0.11 -5.49 -9.69
C PRO A 12 -0.55 -5.10 -8.37
N TYR A 13 -0.15 -5.71 -7.25
CA TYR A 13 -0.67 -5.37 -5.93
C TYR A 13 -0.28 -3.94 -5.51
N VAL A 14 0.97 -3.53 -5.74
CA VAL A 14 1.44 -2.15 -5.45
C VAL A 14 0.69 -1.12 -6.28
N ARG A 15 0.50 -1.38 -7.58
CA ARG A 15 -0.30 -0.52 -8.46
C ARG A 15 -1.76 -0.42 -8.00
N GLY A 16 -2.34 -1.55 -7.57
CA GLY A 16 -3.67 -1.60 -7.00
C GLY A 16 -3.80 -0.73 -5.74
N LEU A 17 -2.83 -0.83 -4.81
CA LEU A 17 -2.79 0.00 -3.60
C LEU A 17 -2.69 1.50 -3.92
N MET A 18 -1.80 1.89 -4.84
CA MET A 18 -1.69 3.29 -5.27
C MET A 18 -3.01 3.82 -5.81
N LYS A 19 -3.69 3.03 -6.66
CA LYS A 19 -5.00 3.39 -7.21
C LYS A 19 -6.05 3.53 -6.12
N ALA A 20 -6.16 2.57 -5.21
CA ALA A 20 -7.14 2.62 -4.11
C ALA A 20 -6.92 3.82 -3.19
N ILE A 21 -5.66 4.18 -2.91
CA ILE A 21 -5.32 5.38 -2.12
C ILE A 21 -5.68 6.65 -2.88
N ASN A 22 -5.40 6.74 -4.18
CA ASN A 22 -5.76 7.90 -5.00
C ASN A 22 -7.28 8.09 -5.07
N GLU A 23 -8.05 7.01 -5.24
CA GLU A 23 -9.51 7.03 -5.20
C GLU A 23 -10.02 7.49 -3.83
N PHE A 24 -9.45 6.96 -2.74
CA PHE A 24 -9.79 7.40 -1.39
C PHE A 24 -9.56 8.90 -1.17
N ILE A 25 -8.38 9.43 -1.55
CA ILE A 25 -8.07 10.86 -1.42
C ILE A 25 -9.08 11.70 -2.22
N LEU A 26 -9.42 11.26 -3.44
CA LEU A 26 -10.41 11.95 -4.27
C LEU A 26 -11.80 11.96 -3.61
N GLU A 27 -12.25 10.83 -3.07
CA GLU A 27 -13.55 10.77 -2.39
C GLU A 27 -13.58 11.59 -1.09
N GLU A 28 -12.53 11.52 -0.27
CA GLU A 28 -12.39 12.27 0.98
C GLU A 28 -12.42 13.78 0.75
N THR A 29 -11.61 14.26 -0.20
CA THR A 29 -11.56 15.69 -0.55
C THR A 29 -12.87 16.18 -1.17
N GLY A 30 -13.64 15.28 -1.79
CA GLY A 30 -15.00 15.53 -2.28
C GLY A 30 -16.09 15.48 -1.21
N GLY A 31 -15.77 15.15 0.05
CA GLY A 31 -16.76 15.07 1.14
C GLY A 31 -17.70 13.86 1.04
N CYS A 32 -17.27 12.80 0.37
CA CYS A 32 -18.06 11.58 0.25
C CYS A 32 -18.17 10.85 1.61
N ILE A 33 -19.28 10.14 1.83
CA ILE A 33 -19.50 9.36 3.04
C ILE A 33 -18.99 7.92 2.83
N PHE A 34 -18.50 7.28 3.90
CA PHE A 34 -18.04 5.87 3.93
C PHE A 34 -16.77 5.56 3.12
N THR A 35 -16.02 6.58 2.77
CA THR A 35 -14.69 6.55 2.14
C THR A 35 -13.71 5.58 2.81
N GLU A 36 -13.51 5.67 4.12
CA GLU A 36 -12.63 4.76 4.88
C GLU A 36 -13.06 3.29 4.74
N ARG A 37 -14.36 3.02 4.79
CA ARG A 37 -14.92 1.67 4.64
C ARG A 37 -14.69 1.14 3.23
N ARG A 38 -14.81 1.98 2.21
CA ARG A 38 -14.52 1.61 0.81
C ARG A 38 -13.03 1.34 0.61
N LEU A 39 -12.15 2.18 1.15
CA LEU A 39 -10.70 1.95 1.13
C LEU A 39 -10.35 0.59 1.75
N MET A 40 -10.87 0.30 2.95
CA MET A 40 -10.65 -0.98 3.62
C MET A 40 -11.10 -2.16 2.75
N LYS A 41 -12.31 -2.08 2.18
CA LYS A 41 -12.85 -3.11 1.29
C LYS A 41 -11.96 -3.32 0.06
N ASN A 42 -11.54 -2.25 -0.61
CA ASN A 42 -10.70 -2.32 -1.80
C ASN A 42 -9.34 -2.98 -1.48
N ILE A 43 -8.73 -2.63 -0.34
CA ILE A 43 -7.48 -3.25 0.12
C ILE A 43 -7.67 -4.75 0.36
N ASP A 44 -8.78 -5.17 0.98
CA ASP A 44 -9.04 -6.58 1.25
C ASP A 44 -9.32 -7.38 -0.03
N GLU A 45 -9.99 -6.78 -1.02
CA GLU A 45 -10.16 -7.38 -2.35
C GLU A 45 -8.81 -7.56 -3.06
N LEU A 46 -7.94 -6.54 -3.03
CA LEU A 46 -6.59 -6.61 -3.60
C LEU A 46 -5.74 -7.70 -2.95
N LYS A 47 -5.80 -7.85 -1.62
CA LYS A 47 -5.08 -8.93 -0.91
C LYS A 47 -5.54 -10.32 -1.36
N ARG A 48 -6.84 -10.47 -1.64
CA ARG A 48 -7.42 -11.74 -2.09
C ARG A 48 -7.03 -12.05 -3.53
N GLU A 49 -7.06 -11.05 -4.41
CA GLU A 49 -6.79 -11.22 -5.84
C GLU A 49 -5.29 -11.37 -6.13
N PHE A 50 -4.45 -10.56 -5.47
CA PHE A 50 -3.01 -10.47 -5.73
C PHE A 50 -2.16 -10.98 -4.57
N GLY A 51 -2.60 -12.06 -3.92
CA GLY A 51 -1.92 -12.62 -2.75
C GLY A 51 -0.46 -13.01 -3.02
N ASN A 52 -0.19 -13.59 -4.19
CA ASN A 52 1.16 -14.00 -4.59
C ASN A 52 2.07 -12.79 -4.86
N GLU A 53 1.53 -11.76 -5.50
CA GLU A 53 2.24 -10.53 -5.83
C GLU A 53 2.54 -9.73 -4.57
N ARG A 54 1.61 -9.72 -3.60
CA ARG A 54 1.80 -9.10 -2.28
C ARG A 54 3.03 -9.68 -1.56
N ASP A 55 3.24 -10.98 -1.61
CA ASP A 55 4.39 -11.62 -0.96
C ASP A 55 5.71 -11.31 -1.67
N ARG A 56 5.65 -10.83 -2.92
CA ARG A 56 6.80 -10.53 -3.79
C ARG A 56 6.98 -9.04 -4.08
N MET A 57 6.26 -8.16 -3.38
CA MET A 57 6.25 -6.73 -3.69
C MET A 57 7.50 -5.98 -3.22
N VAL A 58 8.24 -6.54 -2.28
CA VAL A 58 9.44 -5.90 -1.70
C VAL A 58 10.68 -6.43 -2.42
N ILE A 59 11.40 -5.52 -3.06
CA ILE A 59 12.68 -5.82 -3.75
C ILE A 59 13.81 -5.91 -2.73
N SER A 60 13.86 -4.97 -1.78
CA SER A 60 14.89 -4.92 -0.74
C SER A 60 14.40 -4.17 0.50
N GLY A 61 15.10 -4.39 1.61
CA GLY A 61 14.71 -3.89 2.93
C GLY A 61 13.98 -4.94 3.77
N SER A 62 13.89 -4.71 5.07
CA SER A 62 13.21 -5.60 6.00
C SER A 62 11.82 -5.05 6.31
N VAL A 63 10.79 -5.69 5.76
CA VAL A 63 9.41 -5.36 6.16
C VAL A 63 9.22 -5.80 7.61
N PRO A 64 8.66 -4.95 8.47
CA PRO A 64 8.31 -5.36 9.81
C PRO A 64 7.20 -6.43 9.77
N MET A 65 7.57 -7.70 9.91
CA MET A 65 6.65 -8.75 10.31
C MET A 65 6.39 -8.58 11.81
N PHE A 66 5.14 -8.39 12.23
CA PHE A 66 4.71 -8.30 13.64
C PHE A 66 4.92 -6.97 14.39
N SER A 67 5.01 -5.84 13.69
CA SER A 67 4.94 -4.52 14.36
C SER A 67 4.01 -3.56 13.63
N THR A 68 3.68 -2.45 14.27
CA THR A 68 2.99 -1.31 13.68
C THR A 68 4.03 -0.37 13.08
N PRO A 69 4.39 -0.49 11.78
CA PRO A 69 5.37 0.40 11.16
C PRO A 69 4.93 1.85 11.30
N ARG A 70 5.83 2.71 11.74
CA ARG A 70 5.58 4.16 11.82
C ARG A 70 6.27 4.86 10.65
N PRO A 71 5.63 5.87 10.04
CA PRO A 71 6.24 6.66 8.96
C PRO A 71 7.56 7.35 9.34
N ASP A 72 7.83 7.54 10.64
CA ASP A 72 9.08 8.11 11.13
C ASP A 72 10.24 7.12 11.12
N ASP A 73 9.95 5.82 11.17
CA ASP A 73 10.96 4.76 11.22
C ASP A 73 11.35 4.26 9.82
N PHE A 74 10.46 4.44 8.83
CA PHE A 74 10.59 3.85 7.50
C PHE A 74 10.39 4.87 6.37
N GLU A 75 11.08 4.64 5.27
CA GLU A 75 10.90 5.34 4.00
C GLU A 75 10.54 4.33 2.91
N ILE A 76 9.44 4.58 2.19
CA ILE A 76 8.99 3.73 1.08
C ILE A 76 9.54 4.31 -0.22
N ILE A 77 10.29 3.51 -0.96
CA ILE A 77 10.85 3.87 -2.27
C ILE A 77 10.20 2.98 -3.34
N PHE A 78 9.73 3.60 -4.42
CA PHE A 78 9.15 2.87 -5.56
C PHE A 78 10.19 2.75 -6.68
N ALA A 79 10.53 1.51 -7.04
CA ALA A 79 11.39 1.21 -8.19
C ALA A 79 10.54 0.91 -9.42
N PHE A 80 10.87 1.54 -10.56
CA PHE A 80 10.15 1.42 -11.83
C PHE A 80 10.87 0.56 -12.85
#